data_AF-A0A9P3E929-F1
#
_entry.id   AF-A0A9P3E929-F1
#
_cell.length_a   1.000
_cell.length_b   1.000
_cell.length_c   1.000
_cell.angle_alpha   90.00
_cell.angle_beta   90.00
_cell.angle_gamma   90.00
#
_symmetry.space_group_name_H-M   'P 1'
#
loop_
_entity.id
_entity.type
_entity.pdbx_description
1 polymer ?
#
loop_
_entity_poly.entity_id
_entity_poly.type
_entity_poly.pdbx_seq_one_letter_code
_entity_poly.pdbx_strand_id
1 'polypeptide(L)'
;MLPEPSRFPAADVPADGHTRGEAAFEVFEFVRGQLKHYGLDLEERDVQGNGVALMKKVLKAGKMSKEWFAKVSLREMGETFPVERVKMYFLDEMGNPDQSKTMDGLAVPLPPFSRYRVGRLCEAVEKVPGLHHERDGDTLLVGWDITAMTKVWRADQAKRKTELEKQKREEKEQRYQMALLHTGYAKTVARPKSDKATPVGSYFVECEVIEEEGPDDSRVYEAAFDFGIVEGAMVLSSDRGSLKSHLTRLDKHCRYEDADELGEDEEEEDEEDEEDEEEELVEEGARPGKRKAASAAKPRDRPWKKAKATKATKATSATSARKLFLACRGCETGEGQIHSTPSNWTMSFDAKFASFSGTFDFAHIGEDVPIKGRKVSDEVPRSQRFNSWNDYSESAYESARMGRWNSPYVLHKRCTRTCTAQVRMYIYIPRYTTVPLCIPPPFPPMYKSKLG
;
A
#
# COMPACT_ATOMS: atom_id res chain seq x y z
N MET A 1 22.86 2.06 72.93
CA MET A 1 21.61 1.35 73.29
C MET A 1 20.45 2.20 72.82
N LEU A 2 19.99 1.93 71.61
CA LEU A 2 18.76 2.43 70.98
C LEU A 2 18.26 1.30 70.05
N PRO A 3 16.94 1.15 69.85
CA PRO A 3 16.30 -0.14 69.59
C PRO A 3 16.13 -0.47 68.11
N GLU A 4 16.06 -1.77 67.80
CA GLU A 4 15.74 -2.32 66.48
C GLU A 4 14.30 -2.00 66.05
N PRO A 5 14.03 -1.74 64.75
CA PRO A 5 12.69 -1.68 64.22
C PRO A 5 12.16 -3.07 63.81
N SER A 6 10.91 -3.29 64.17
CA SER A 6 10.10 -4.49 64.04
C SER A 6 9.87 -4.98 62.61
N ARG A 7 9.94 -6.30 62.42
CA ARG A 7 9.43 -7.02 61.25
C ARG A 7 7.90 -7.02 61.24
N PHE A 8 7.30 -6.55 60.15
CA PHE A 8 5.92 -6.87 59.78
C PHE A 8 5.88 -8.16 58.93
N PRO A 9 4.82 -8.97 59.01
CA PRO A 9 4.70 -10.19 58.21
C PRO A 9 4.33 -9.86 56.76
N ALA A 10 4.96 -10.56 55.83
CA ALA A 10 4.63 -10.52 54.41
C ALA A 10 3.21 -11.06 54.19
N ALA A 11 2.38 -10.30 53.47
CA ALA A 11 1.13 -10.79 52.92
C ALA A 11 1.44 -11.58 51.64
N ASP A 12 0.93 -12.80 51.56
CA ASP A 12 0.98 -13.65 50.37
C ASP A 12 0.13 -13.02 49.26
N VAL A 13 0.80 -12.51 48.22
CA VAL A 13 0.18 -12.08 46.96
C VAL A 13 0.23 -13.28 46.00
N PRO A 14 -0.89 -13.72 45.40
CA PRO A 14 -0.89 -14.82 44.44
C PRO A 14 -0.19 -14.40 43.13
N ALA A 15 0.82 -15.18 42.76
CA ALA A 15 1.64 -14.98 41.58
C ALA A 15 0.99 -15.58 40.33
N ASP A 16 -0.02 -14.92 39.78
CA ASP A 16 -0.51 -15.21 38.42
C ASP A 16 -0.08 -14.09 37.47
N GLY A 17 1.23 -14.07 37.18
CA GLY A 17 1.87 -13.23 36.17
C GLY A 17 2.29 -14.06 34.96
N HIS A 18 1.35 -14.54 34.16
CA HIS A 18 1.64 -15.07 32.81
C HIS A 18 1.65 -13.89 31.82
N THR A 19 2.74 -13.13 31.79
CA THR A 19 2.85 -11.99 30.88
C THR A 19 4.12 -12.06 30.03
N ARG A 20 3.91 -12.21 28.72
CA ARG A 20 4.82 -11.91 27.60
C ARG A 20 6.09 -12.76 27.43
N GLY A 21 6.66 -13.34 28.48
CA GLY A 21 7.86 -14.18 28.41
C GLY A 21 7.62 -15.53 27.74
N GLU A 22 6.46 -16.15 27.96
CA GLU A 22 6.16 -17.50 27.48
C GLU A 22 6.01 -17.56 25.95
N ALA A 23 5.35 -16.58 25.32
CA ALA A 23 5.16 -16.57 23.87
C ALA A 23 6.50 -16.41 23.10
N ALA A 24 7.42 -15.59 23.62
CA ALA A 24 8.76 -15.47 23.03
C ALA A 24 9.59 -16.75 23.22
N PHE A 25 9.42 -17.42 24.37
CA PHE A 25 10.07 -18.69 24.66
C PHE A 25 9.57 -19.83 23.75
N GLU A 26 8.27 -19.88 23.45
CA GLU A 26 7.69 -20.86 22.53
C GLU A 26 8.18 -20.69 21.09
N VAL A 27 8.24 -19.46 20.57
CA VAL A 27 8.78 -19.19 19.22
C VAL A 27 10.25 -19.60 19.14
N PHE A 28 11.01 -19.35 20.20
CA PHE A 28 12.42 -19.70 20.26
C PHE A 28 12.68 -21.21 20.28
N GLU A 29 11.95 -21.95 21.13
CA GLU A 29 12.03 -23.41 21.16
C GLU A 29 11.52 -24.04 19.85
N PHE A 30 10.52 -23.44 19.19
CA PHE A 30 10.09 -23.86 17.85
C PHE A 30 11.22 -23.73 16.82
N VAL A 31 11.84 -22.55 16.70
CA VAL A 31 12.95 -22.32 15.76
C VAL A 31 14.12 -23.25 16.06
N ARG A 32 14.47 -23.43 17.34
CA ARG A 32 15.52 -24.36 17.78
C ARG A 32 15.18 -25.80 17.42
N GLY A 33 13.93 -26.22 17.60
CA GLY A 33 13.42 -27.54 17.20
C GLY A 33 13.52 -27.78 15.70
N GLN A 34 13.15 -26.79 14.87
CA GLN A 34 13.29 -26.85 13.42
C GLN A 34 14.76 -26.98 13.01
N LEU A 35 15.65 -26.17 13.57
CA LEU A 35 17.08 -26.23 13.24
C LEU A 35 17.71 -27.58 13.66
N LYS A 36 17.36 -28.11 14.83
CA LYS A 36 17.75 -29.47 15.24
C LYS A 36 17.20 -30.54 14.30
N HIS A 37 15.96 -30.41 13.82
CA HIS A 37 15.37 -31.32 12.83
C HIS A 37 16.17 -31.35 11.52
N TYR A 38 16.72 -30.21 11.09
CA TYR A 38 17.65 -30.13 9.96
C TYR A 38 19.09 -30.64 10.28
N GLY A 39 19.30 -31.19 11.48
CA GLY A 39 20.58 -31.75 11.91
C GLY A 39 21.63 -30.69 12.28
N LEU A 40 21.20 -29.49 12.67
CA LEU A 40 22.08 -28.47 13.24
C LEU A 40 22.24 -28.72 14.73
N ASP A 41 23.44 -29.10 15.14
CA ASP A 41 23.78 -29.18 16.55
C ASP A 41 24.03 -27.76 17.08
N LEU A 42 23.05 -27.20 17.80
CA LEU A 42 23.09 -25.84 18.34
C LEU A 42 23.36 -25.90 19.84
N GLU A 43 24.46 -25.29 20.27
CA GLU A 43 24.74 -25.10 21.69
C GLU A 43 24.06 -23.83 22.18
N GLU A 44 23.76 -23.75 23.47
CA GLU A 44 23.05 -22.60 24.05
C GLU A 44 23.76 -21.26 23.79
N ARG A 45 25.10 -21.28 23.81
CA ARG A 45 25.95 -20.12 23.46
C ARG A 45 25.81 -19.64 22.01
N ASP A 46 25.36 -20.50 21.08
CA ASP A 46 25.15 -20.11 19.69
C ASP A 46 23.87 -19.28 19.54
N VAL A 47 22.91 -19.51 20.44
CA VAL A 47 21.58 -18.91 20.41
C VAL A 47 21.48 -17.69 21.33
N GLN A 48 22.34 -17.60 22.35
CA GLN A 48 22.47 -16.42 23.19
C GLN A 48 23.11 -15.24 22.42
N GLY A 49 22.52 -14.04 22.54
CA GLY A 49 23.01 -12.80 21.92
C GLY A 49 22.21 -12.38 20.68
N ASN A 50 22.85 -11.63 19.78
CA ASN A 50 22.20 -11.03 18.60
C ASN A 50 21.91 -12.00 17.43
N GLY A 51 21.99 -13.31 17.66
CA GLY A 51 21.75 -14.35 16.65
C GLY A 51 22.83 -14.50 15.56
N VAL A 52 23.95 -13.75 15.62
CA VAL A 52 25.00 -13.84 14.58
C VAL A 52 25.76 -15.18 14.64
N ALA A 53 25.99 -15.73 15.83
CA ALA A 53 26.63 -17.04 15.99
C ALA A 53 25.75 -18.15 15.42
N LEU A 54 24.46 -18.14 15.75
CA LEU A 54 23.42 -18.98 15.16
C LEU A 54 23.44 -18.91 13.63
N MET A 55 23.31 -17.70 13.06
CA MET A 55 23.28 -17.52 11.60
C MET A 55 24.57 -18.00 10.94
N LYS A 56 25.74 -17.74 11.53
CA LYS A 56 27.02 -18.29 11.04
C LYS A 56 27.05 -19.81 11.08
N LYS A 57 26.49 -20.44 12.13
CA LYS A 57 26.46 -21.91 12.27
C LYS A 57 25.48 -22.53 11.27
N VAL A 58 24.29 -21.93 11.08
CA VAL A 58 23.31 -22.32 10.06
C VAL A 58 23.92 -22.22 8.65
N LEU A 59 24.58 -21.10 8.33
CA LEU A 59 25.24 -20.91 7.03
C LEU A 59 26.40 -21.88 6.82
N LYS A 60 27.24 -22.11 7.84
CA LYS A 60 28.38 -23.05 7.77
C LYS A 60 27.95 -24.51 7.63
N ALA A 61 26.88 -24.90 8.31
CA ALA A 61 26.37 -26.25 8.23
C ALA A 61 25.81 -26.58 6.84
N GLY A 62 25.52 -25.57 6.01
CA GLY A 62 25.49 -25.66 4.54
C GLY A 62 24.46 -26.59 3.92
N LYS A 63 23.72 -27.37 4.71
CA LYS A 63 22.73 -28.35 4.25
C LYS A 63 21.50 -27.71 3.61
N MET A 64 21.23 -26.43 3.90
CA MET A 64 20.18 -25.68 3.20
C MET A 64 20.50 -25.33 1.75
N SER A 65 21.75 -25.49 1.27
CA SER A 65 22.13 -24.96 -0.04
C SER A 65 21.64 -25.82 -1.21
N LYS A 66 22.05 -27.09 -1.33
CA LYS A 66 21.85 -27.89 -2.55
C LYS A 66 20.37 -28.15 -2.88
N GLU A 67 19.57 -28.55 -1.88
CA GLU A 67 18.15 -28.85 -2.11
C GLU A 67 17.30 -27.60 -2.33
N TRP A 68 17.63 -26.49 -1.67
CA TRP A 68 16.94 -25.22 -1.88
C TRP A 68 17.28 -24.65 -3.26
N PHE A 69 18.56 -24.64 -3.65
CA PHE A 69 18.99 -24.23 -4.99
C PHE A 69 18.35 -25.08 -6.10
N ALA A 70 18.06 -26.37 -5.85
CA ALA A 70 17.32 -27.21 -6.80
C ALA A 70 15.84 -26.80 -6.96
N LYS A 71 15.23 -26.16 -5.95
CA LYS A 71 13.82 -25.73 -5.97
C LYS A 71 13.62 -24.29 -6.46
N VAL A 72 14.62 -23.43 -6.28
CA VAL A 72 14.53 -22.02 -6.69
C VAL A 72 14.61 -21.93 -8.20
N SER A 73 13.72 -21.14 -8.80
CA SER A 73 13.74 -20.98 -10.25
C SER A 73 15.06 -20.35 -10.69
N LEU A 74 15.47 -20.71 -11.91
CA LEU A 74 16.65 -20.14 -12.54
C LEU A 74 16.60 -18.60 -12.51
N ARG A 75 15.42 -17.99 -12.61
CA ARG A 75 15.23 -16.53 -12.55
C ARG A 75 15.54 -15.94 -11.17
N GLU A 76 14.93 -16.49 -10.12
CA GLU A 76 15.06 -15.99 -8.73
C GLU A 76 16.49 -16.11 -8.19
N MET A 77 17.21 -17.17 -8.57
CA MET A 77 18.61 -17.35 -8.19
C MET A 77 19.53 -16.26 -8.78
N GLY A 78 19.29 -15.83 -10.03
CA GLY A 78 20.12 -14.83 -10.71
C GLY A 78 20.11 -13.46 -10.03
N GLU A 79 18.97 -13.12 -9.43
CA GLU A 79 18.85 -11.87 -8.72
C GLU A 79 19.53 -11.92 -7.35
N THR A 80 19.44 -13.06 -6.65
CA THR A 80 19.83 -13.14 -5.24
C THR A 80 21.28 -13.58 -5.06
N PHE A 81 21.76 -14.55 -5.85
CA PHE A 81 23.08 -15.17 -5.70
C PHE A 81 23.76 -15.41 -7.07
N PRO A 82 24.17 -14.33 -7.77
CA PRO A 82 24.71 -14.43 -9.13
C PRO A 82 25.98 -15.31 -9.23
N VAL A 83 26.86 -15.28 -8.22
CA VAL A 83 28.16 -15.98 -8.28
C VAL A 83 27.97 -17.48 -8.06
N GLU A 84 27.13 -17.86 -7.10
CA GLU A 84 26.81 -19.24 -6.74
C GLU A 84 26.15 -19.97 -7.92
N ARG A 85 25.38 -19.24 -8.72
CA ARG A 85 24.80 -19.76 -9.96
C ARG A 85 25.86 -20.17 -10.97
N VAL A 86 26.89 -19.35 -11.19
CA VAL A 86 27.98 -19.70 -12.12
C VAL A 86 28.67 -20.98 -11.64
N LYS A 87 28.92 -21.09 -10.33
CA LYS A 87 29.50 -22.30 -9.74
C LYS A 87 28.60 -23.53 -9.95
N MET A 88 27.30 -23.42 -9.73
CA MET A 88 26.38 -24.55 -9.81
C MET A 88 26.26 -25.12 -11.23
N TYR A 89 26.23 -24.25 -12.24
CA TYR A 89 25.98 -24.63 -13.64
C TYR A 89 27.24 -24.89 -14.46
N PHE A 90 28.38 -24.29 -14.11
CA PHE A 90 29.57 -24.32 -14.95
C PHE A 90 30.82 -24.86 -14.27
N LEU A 91 30.80 -25.08 -12.94
CA LEU A 91 31.94 -25.62 -12.22
C LEU A 91 31.58 -26.95 -11.54
N ASP A 92 32.54 -27.87 -11.44
CA ASP A 92 32.43 -29.09 -10.65
C ASP A 92 32.51 -28.81 -9.13
N GLU A 93 32.51 -29.85 -8.30
CA GLU A 93 32.66 -29.71 -6.85
C GLU A 93 34.06 -29.22 -6.42
N MET A 94 35.06 -29.32 -7.29
CA MET A 94 36.42 -28.86 -7.07
C MET A 94 36.64 -27.41 -7.57
N GLY A 95 35.65 -26.82 -8.24
CA GLY A 95 35.73 -25.49 -8.83
C GLY A 95 36.35 -25.44 -10.23
N ASN A 96 36.54 -26.58 -10.89
CA ASN A 96 37.01 -26.63 -12.28
C ASN A 96 35.83 -26.51 -13.26
N PRO A 97 36.05 -25.95 -14.46
CA PRO A 97 35.07 -25.96 -15.55
C PRO A 97 34.48 -27.36 -15.82
N ASP A 98 33.16 -27.49 -15.79
CA ASP A 98 32.44 -28.73 -16.06
C ASP A 98 31.42 -28.54 -17.19
N GLN A 99 31.81 -28.97 -18.40
CA GLN A 99 30.98 -28.87 -19.59
C GLN A 99 29.78 -29.81 -19.59
N SER A 100 29.79 -30.84 -18.74
CA SER A 100 28.73 -31.85 -18.69
C SER A 100 27.45 -31.35 -18.01
N LYS A 101 27.56 -30.33 -17.15
CA LYS A 101 26.43 -29.78 -16.38
C LYS A 101 25.45 -28.96 -17.21
N THR A 102 25.96 -28.21 -18.18
CA THR A 102 25.16 -27.24 -18.95
C THR A 102 25.57 -27.33 -20.41
N MET A 103 25.04 -28.31 -21.13
CA MET A 103 25.31 -28.47 -22.57
C MET A 103 24.66 -27.35 -23.39
N ASP A 104 23.45 -26.94 -22.99
CA ASP A 104 22.69 -25.88 -23.62
C ASP A 104 22.97 -24.54 -22.91
N GLY A 105 23.32 -23.50 -23.66
CA GLY A 105 23.61 -22.19 -23.07
C GLY A 105 22.45 -21.63 -22.23
N LEU A 106 22.78 -20.78 -21.27
CA LEU A 106 21.89 -20.26 -20.25
C LEU A 106 21.57 -18.78 -20.48
N ALA A 107 20.29 -18.42 -20.44
CA ALA A 107 19.86 -17.02 -20.39
C ALA A 107 19.63 -16.60 -18.93
N VAL A 108 20.46 -15.68 -18.44
CA VAL A 108 20.43 -15.19 -17.06
C VAL A 108 19.82 -13.79 -17.02
N PRO A 109 18.59 -13.62 -16.52
CA PRO A 109 18.02 -12.28 -16.34
C PRO A 109 18.85 -11.49 -15.33
N LEU A 110 19.20 -10.27 -15.69
CA LEU A 110 19.97 -9.33 -14.91
C LEU A 110 19.02 -8.42 -14.11
N PRO A 111 19.34 -8.13 -12.84
CA PRO A 111 18.53 -7.20 -12.06
C PRO A 111 18.60 -5.78 -12.67
N PRO A 112 17.47 -5.16 -13.04
CA PRO A 112 17.45 -3.91 -13.81
C PRO A 112 18.13 -2.73 -13.11
N PHE A 113 18.13 -2.73 -11.78
CA PHE A 113 18.61 -1.61 -10.96
C PHE A 113 19.92 -1.88 -10.22
N SER A 114 20.53 -3.07 -10.35
CA SER A 114 21.72 -3.43 -9.55
C SER A 114 22.97 -3.60 -10.41
N ARG A 115 23.64 -2.49 -10.71
CA ARG A 115 24.95 -2.50 -11.41
C ARG A 115 25.98 -3.37 -10.69
N TYR A 116 25.99 -3.36 -9.36
CA TYR A 116 26.89 -4.18 -8.55
C TYR A 116 26.68 -5.68 -8.80
N ARG A 117 25.43 -6.17 -8.72
CA ARG A 117 25.15 -7.60 -8.93
C ARG A 117 25.45 -8.03 -10.36
N VAL A 118 25.13 -7.18 -11.35
CA VAL A 118 25.49 -7.42 -12.76
C VAL A 118 27.01 -7.55 -12.91
N GLY A 119 27.78 -6.61 -12.34
CA GLY A 119 29.25 -6.65 -12.40
C GLY A 119 29.83 -7.92 -11.76
N ARG A 120 29.32 -8.32 -10.59
CA ARG A 120 29.74 -9.55 -9.90
C ARG A 120 29.42 -10.81 -10.70
N LEU A 121 28.29 -10.85 -11.40
CA LEU A 121 27.94 -11.96 -12.28
C LEU A 121 28.89 -12.05 -13.47
N CYS A 122 29.11 -10.94 -14.17
CA CYS A 122 30.04 -10.87 -15.30
C CYS A 122 31.46 -11.28 -14.88
N GLU A 123 31.96 -10.74 -13.76
CA GLU A 123 33.27 -11.10 -13.19
C GLU A 123 33.37 -12.60 -12.87
N ALA A 124 32.29 -13.19 -12.32
CA ALA A 124 32.27 -14.62 -12.02
C ALA A 124 32.29 -15.49 -13.29
N VAL A 125 31.57 -15.08 -14.34
CA VAL A 125 31.53 -15.76 -15.64
C VAL A 125 32.88 -15.65 -16.37
N GLU A 126 33.48 -14.47 -16.39
CA GLU A 126 34.81 -14.22 -16.99
C GLU A 126 35.92 -15.07 -16.36
N LYS A 127 35.78 -15.41 -15.07
CA LYS A 127 36.74 -16.25 -14.34
C LYS A 127 36.67 -17.73 -14.71
N VAL A 128 35.67 -18.19 -15.45
CA VAL A 128 35.53 -19.61 -15.85
C VAL A 128 36.16 -19.80 -17.24
N PRO A 129 37.31 -20.50 -17.35
CA PRO A 129 37.98 -20.70 -18.64
C PRO A 129 37.10 -21.43 -19.66
N GLY A 130 37.04 -20.89 -20.88
CA GLY A 130 36.29 -21.48 -21.99
C GLY A 130 34.79 -21.19 -21.99
N LEU A 131 34.28 -20.42 -21.02
CA LEU A 131 32.89 -20.04 -20.96
C LEU A 131 32.65 -18.76 -21.78
N HIS A 132 31.79 -18.83 -22.79
CA HIS A 132 31.38 -17.67 -23.57
C HIS A 132 30.24 -16.95 -22.88
N HIS A 133 30.21 -15.62 -23.03
CA HIS A 133 29.10 -14.82 -22.56
C HIS A 133 28.84 -13.63 -23.48
N GLU A 134 27.57 -13.25 -23.57
CA GLU A 134 27.12 -12.10 -24.35
C GLU A 134 25.97 -11.42 -23.62
N ARG A 135 25.96 -10.09 -23.61
CA ARG A 135 24.89 -9.33 -22.96
C ARG A 135 23.92 -8.79 -24.00
N ASP A 136 22.64 -9.09 -23.81
CA ASP A 136 21.53 -8.57 -24.61
C ASP A 136 20.52 -7.88 -23.68
N GLY A 137 20.63 -6.55 -23.58
CA GLY A 137 19.79 -5.73 -22.71
C GLY A 137 19.91 -6.09 -21.22
N ASP A 138 18.81 -6.62 -20.67
CA ASP A 138 18.65 -7.06 -19.29
C ASP A 138 18.93 -8.57 -19.11
N THR A 139 19.52 -9.23 -20.10
CA THR A 139 19.83 -10.67 -20.02
C THR A 139 21.29 -10.92 -20.38
N LEU A 140 21.96 -11.76 -19.58
CA LEU A 140 23.30 -12.27 -19.84
C LEU A 140 23.20 -13.71 -20.35
N LEU A 141 23.66 -13.94 -21.57
CA LEU A 141 23.77 -15.25 -22.18
C LEU A 141 25.12 -15.85 -21.76
N VAL A 142 25.13 -17.10 -21.32
CA VAL A 142 26.34 -17.78 -20.84
C VAL A 142 26.34 -19.22 -21.31
N GLY A 143 27.42 -19.72 -21.93
CA GLY A 143 27.50 -21.12 -22.36
C GLY A 143 28.85 -21.52 -22.94
N TRP A 144 29.07 -22.82 -23.11
CA TRP A 144 30.34 -23.36 -23.64
C TRP A 144 30.46 -23.26 -25.16
N ASP A 145 29.33 -23.18 -25.87
CA ASP A 145 29.25 -23.03 -27.31
C ASP A 145 28.34 -21.85 -27.66
N ILE A 146 28.91 -20.87 -28.35
CA ILE A 146 28.21 -19.66 -28.80
C ILE A 146 27.00 -20.03 -29.67
N THR A 147 27.11 -21.06 -30.50
CA THR A 147 26.04 -21.43 -31.44
C THR A 147 24.86 -22.09 -30.71
N ALA A 148 25.13 -23.01 -29.79
CA ALA A 148 24.11 -23.61 -28.91
C ALA A 148 23.44 -22.54 -28.03
N MET A 149 24.23 -21.66 -27.42
CA MET A 149 23.74 -20.54 -26.60
C MET A 149 22.82 -19.61 -27.39
N THR A 150 23.21 -19.20 -28.59
CA THR A 150 22.41 -18.32 -29.45
C THR A 150 21.11 -18.98 -29.87
N LYS A 151 21.11 -20.29 -30.11
CA LYS A 151 19.90 -21.06 -30.46
C LYS A 151 18.89 -21.08 -29.31
N VAL A 152 19.35 -21.38 -28.09
CA VAL A 152 18.50 -21.36 -26.89
C VAL A 152 17.95 -19.96 -26.65
N TRP A 153 18.78 -18.93 -26.82
CA TRP A 153 18.35 -17.54 -26.66
C TRP A 153 17.23 -17.15 -27.62
N ARG A 154 17.38 -17.47 -28.92
CA ARG A 154 16.35 -17.18 -29.93
C ARG A 154 15.04 -17.91 -29.63
N ALA A 155 15.11 -19.14 -29.12
CA ALA A 155 13.93 -19.88 -28.72
C ALA A 155 13.23 -19.24 -27.49
N ASP A 156 13.99 -18.80 -26.49
CA ASP A 156 13.45 -18.10 -25.32
C ASP A 156 12.83 -16.74 -25.71
N GLN A 157 13.50 -15.97 -26.57
CA GLN A 157 12.99 -14.72 -27.13
C GLN A 157 11.68 -14.91 -27.90
N ALA A 158 11.61 -15.94 -28.76
CA ALA A 158 10.38 -16.28 -29.47
C ALA A 158 9.25 -16.62 -28.48
N LYS A 159 9.53 -17.41 -27.44
CA LYS A 159 8.57 -17.76 -26.39
C LYS A 159 8.09 -16.52 -25.61
N ARG A 160 9.00 -15.65 -25.18
CA ARG A 160 8.67 -14.39 -24.48
C ARG A 160 7.81 -13.48 -25.36
N LYS A 161 8.15 -13.37 -26.64
CA LYS A 161 7.36 -12.60 -27.60
C LYS A 161 5.94 -13.15 -27.74
N THR A 162 5.79 -14.48 -27.87
CA THR A 162 4.46 -15.10 -27.95
C THR A 162 3.64 -14.92 -26.67
N GLU A 163 4.27 -15.01 -25.49
CA GLU A 163 3.58 -14.80 -24.20
C GLU A 163 3.18 -13.32 -24.04
N LEU A 164 4.05 -12.39 -24.43
CA LEU A 164 3.75 -10.96 -24.40
C LEU A 164 2.60 -10.58 -25.36
N GLU A 165 2.57 -11.15 -26.57
CA GLU A 165 1.47 -10.96 -27.51
C GLU A 165 0.16 -11.55 -26.98
N LYS A 166 0.22 -12.71 -26.33
CA LYS A 166 -0.92 -13.31 -25.64
C LYS A 166 -1.43 -12.42 -24.51
N GLN A 167 -0.55 -11.90 -23.65
CA GLN A 167 -0.90 -10.96 -22.58
C GLN A 167 -1.54 -9.69 -23.13
N LYS A 168 -0.97 -9.08 -24.17
CA LYS A 168 -1.55 -7.90 -24.84
C LYS A 168 -2.93 -8.19 -25.43
N ARG A 169 -3.15 -9.39 -25.98
CA ARG A 169 -4.45 -9.81 -26.50
C ARG A 169 -5.47 -9.96 -25.38
N GLU A 170 -5.10 -10.60 -24.28
CA GLU A 170 -5.94 -10.77 -23.09
C GLU A 170 -6.28 -9.41 -22.48
N GLU A 171 -5.32 -8.50 -22.35
CA GLU A 171 -5.53 -7.13 -21.87
C GLU A 171 -6.49 -6.36 -22.80
N LYS A 172 -6.32 -6.46 -24.12
CA LYS A 172 -7.21 -5.81 -25.08
C LYS A 172 -8.64 -6.33 -24.99
N GLU A 173 -8.81 -7.63 -24.86
CA GLU A 173 -10.13 -8.25 -24.66
C GLU A 173 -10.75 -7.76 -23.35
N GLN A 174 -9.99 -7.73 -22.26
CA GLN A 174 -10.45 -7.19 -20.99
C GLN A 174 -10.89 -5.72 -21.14
N ARG A 175 -10.07 -4.85 -21.73
CA ARG A 175 -10.43 -3.44 -22.01
C ARG A 175 -11.71 -3.32 -22.83
N TYR A 176 -11.89 -4.19 -23.83
CA TYR A 176 -13.11 -4.24 -24.65
C TYR A 176 -14.34 -4.61 -23.82
N GLN A 177 -14.25 -5.66 -23.00
CA GLN A 177 -15.33 -6.06 -22.08
C GLN A 177 -15.68 -4.95 -21.10
N MET A 178 -14.67 -4.26 -20.54
CA MET A 178 -14.89 -3.14 -19.62
C MET A 178 -15.58 -1.96 -20.32
N ALA A 179 -15.16 -1.62 -21.55
CA ALA A 179 -15.81 -0.58 -22.35
C ALA A 179 -17.26 -0.92 -22.67
N LEU A 180 -17.57 -2.20 -22.90
CA LEU A 180 -18.94 -2.68 -23.15
C LEU A 180 -19.83 -2.50 -21.91
N LEU A 181 -19.33 -2.87 -20.71
CA LEU A 181 -20.02 -2.66 -19.44
C LEU A 181 -20.31 -1.18 -19.19
N HIS A 182 -19.30 -0.32 -19.34
CA HIS A 182 -19.47 1.13 -19.19
C HIS A 182 -20.45 1.70 -20.21
N THR A 183 -20.40 1.26 -21.46
CA THR A 183 -21.35 1.69 -22.50
C THR A 183 -22.78 1.24 -22.16
N GLY A 184 -22.95 0.06 -21.58
CA GLY A 184 -24.23 -0.41 -21.05
C GLY A 184 -24.76 0.50 -19.94
N TYR A 185 -23.92 0.82 -18.95
CA TYR A 185 -24.27 1.71 -17.84
C TYR A 185 -24.56 3.15 -18.30
N ALA A 186 -23.76 3.73 -19.18
CA ALA A 186 -23.99 5.07 -19.71
C ALA A 186 -25.37 5.19 -20.40
N LYS A 187 -25.83 4.12 -21.07
CA LYS A 187 -27.17 4.05 -21.67
C LYS A 187 -28.30 3.98 -20.63
N THR A 188 -28.08 3.36 -19.46
CA THR A 188 -29.09 3.33 -18.40
C THR A 188 -29.20 4.70 -17.71
N VAL A 189 -28.08 5.36 -17.44
CA VAL A 189 -28.02 6.70 -16.83
C VAL A 189 -28.55 7.80 -17.76
N ALA A 190 -28.46 7.62 -19.09
CA ALA A 190 -29.04 8.56 -20.04
C ALA A 190 -30.58 8.62 -20.00
N ARG A 191 -31.25 7.64 -19.38
CA ARG A 191 -32.71 7.64 -19.23
C ARG A 191 -33.09 8.56 -18.05
N PRO A 192 -33.99 9.54 -18.24
CA PRO A 192 -34.40 10.44 -17.18
C PRO A 192 -35.25 9.69 -16.15
N LYS A 193 -34.60 9.08 -15.15
CA LYS A 193 -35.25 8.66 -13.91
C LYS A 193 -34.83 9.65 -12.82
N SER A 194 -35.80 10.14 -12.07
CA SER A 194 -35.75 11.33 -11.22
C SER A 194 -35.01 11.15 -9.89
N ASP A 195 -34.02 10.26 -9.80
CA ASP A 195 -33.30 10.03 -8.56
C ASP A 195 -31.93 10.69 -8.61
N LYS A 196 -31.56 11.38 -7.52
CA LYS A 196 -30.32 12.16 -7.40
C LYS A 196 -29.12 11.26 -7.73
N ALA A 197 -28.30 11.67 -8.71
CA ALA A 197 -27.08 10.97 -9.05
C ALA A 197 -26.19 10.80 -7.81
N THR A 198 -25.67 9.59 -7.61
CA THR A 198 -24.88 9.23 -6.43
C THR A 198 -23.52 8.67 -6.84
N PRO A 199 -22.44 9.00 -6.11
CA PRO A 199 -21.13 8.40 -6.34
C PRO A 199 -21.06 6.92 -5.89
N VAL A 200 -22.05 6.40 -5.17
CA VAL A 200 -22.05 5.00 -4.70
C VAL A 200 -22.10 4.03 -5.89
N GLY A 201 -21.21 3.05 -5.91
CA GLY A 201 -21.17 2.03 -6.95
C GLY A 201 -19.79 1.43 -7.20
N SER A 202 -19.69 0.67 -8.29
CA SER A 202 -18.47 0.02 -8.75
C SER A 202 -17.86 0.78 -9.92
N TYR A 203 -16.56 1.04 -9.87
CA TYR A 203 -15.81 1.79 -10.88
C TYR A 203 -14.62 0.97 -11.41
N PHE A 204 -14.37 1.09 -12.71
CA PHE A 204 -13.09 0.73 -13.31
C PHE A 204 -12.21 1.96 -13.36
N VAL A 205 -10.98 1.82 -12.87
CA VAL A 205 -10.01 2.92 -12.84
C VAL A 205 -8.96 2.68 -13.91
N GLU A 206 -8.77 3.65 -14.80
CA GLU A 206 -7.73 3.72 -15.81
C GLU A 206 -6.77 4.85 -15.45
N CYS A 207 -5.47 4.66 -15.60
CA CYS A 207 -4.47 5.66 -15.23
C CYS A 207 -3.91 6.32 -16.51
N GLU A 208 -4.36 7.55 -16.86
CA GLU A 208 -3.79 8.43 -17.91
C GLU A 208 -4.47 9.84 -17.94
N VAL A 209 -3.82 10.86 -17.34
CA VAL A 209 -3.78 12.37 -17.44
C VAL A 209 -5.05 13.26 -17.70
N ILE A 210 -5.19 14.33 -16.85
CA ILE A 210 -5.95 15.64 -16.90
C ILE A 210 -7.48 15.64 -16.57
N GLU A 211 -8.19 16.67 -16.06
CA GLU A 211 -8.19 17.74 -14.97
C GLU A 211 -9.57 18.46 -15.10
N GLU A 212 -10.20 18.93 -13.99
CA GLU A 212 -10.96 20.21 -13.79
C GLU A 212 -11.98 20.16 -12.61
N GLU A 213 -12.21 21.30 -11.93
CA GLU A 213 -12.91 21.46 -10.64
C GLU A 213 -14.44 21.76 -10.69
N GLY A 214 -15.13 21.58 -9.56
CA GLY A 214 -16.43 22.21 -9.26
C GLY A 214 -17.09 21.73 -7.95
N PRO A 215 -18.41 21.98 -7.73
CA PRO A 215 -18.95 22.41 -6.43
C PRO A 215 -19.39 21.31 -5.45
N ASP A 216 -19.67 21.79 -4.23
CA ASP A 216 -19.63 21.16 -2.92
C ASP A 216 -20.98 20.54 -2.49
N ASP A 217 -21.00 19.26 -2.07
CA ASP A 217 -22.15 18.53 -1.51
C ASP A 217 -21.69 17.74 -0.27
N SER A 218 -21.85 18.33 0.93
CA SER A 218 -21.22 17.92 2.20
C SER A 218 -21.62 16.52 2.71
N ARG A 219 -21.09 15.47 2.09
CA ARG A 219 -21.27 14.06 2.50
C ARG A 219 -19.90 13.39 2.62
N VAL A 220 -19.79 12.44 3.54
CA VAL A 220 -18.62 11.58 3.69
C VAL A 220 -18.95 10.18 3.16
N TYR A 221 -18.05 9.63 2.36
CA TYR A 221 -18.15 8.32 1.73
C TYR A 221 -16.93 7.48 2.13
N GLU A 222 -17.11 6.17 2.20
CA GLU A 222 -16.02 5.22 2.36
C GLU A 222 -15.92 4.37 1.11
N ALA A 223 -14.71 4.00 0.74
CA ALA A 223 -14.44 3.20 -0.43
C ALA A 223 -13.28 2.25 -0.17
N ALA A 224 -13.30 1.12 -0.85
CA ALA A 224 -12.16 0.22 -0.93
C ALA A 224 -11.66 0.18 -2.37
N PHE A 225 -10.34 0.08 -2.53
CA PHE A 225 -9.70 -0.02 -3.83
C PHE A 225 -8.72 -1.18 -3.88
N ASP A 226 -8.64 -1.81 -5.04
CA ASP A 226 -7.62 -2.80 -5.39
C ASP A 226 -7.07 -2.42 -6.76
N PHE A 227 -5.85 -1.86 -6.77
CA PHE A 227 -5.12 -1.44 -7.95
C PHE A 227 -4.16 -2.53 -8.45
N GLY A 228 -4.26 -3.74 -7.90
CA GLY A 228 -3.41 -4.90 -8.19
C GLY A 228 -2.05 -4.85 -7.51
N ILE A 229 -1.36 -3.71 -7.57
CA ILE A 229 -0.08 -3.45 -6.90
C ILE A 229 -0.24 -2.81 -5.52
N VAL A 230 -1.36 -2.11 -5.30
CA VAL A 230 -1.72 -1.52 -4.01
C VAL A 230 -3.19 -1.78 -3.79
N GLU A 231 -3.56 -2.21 -2.59
CA GLU A 231 -4.94 -2.30 -2.13
C GLU A 231 -5.14 -1.45 -0.89
N GLY A 232 -6.34 -0.94 -0.66
CA GLY A 232 -6.53 0.02 0.42
C GLY A 232 -7.97 0.41 0.71
N ALA A 233 -8.07 1.27 1.71
CA ALA A 233 -9.29 1.96 2.11
C ALA A 233 -9.15 3.45 1.83
N MET A 234 -10.26 4.08 1.44
CA MET A 234 -10.35 5.47 1.06
C MET A 234 -11.57 6.10 1.69
N VAL A 235 -11.43 7.34 2.15
CA VAL A 235 -12.53 8.16 2.64
C VAL A 235 -12.63 9.37 1.72
N LEU A 236 -13.82 9.68 1.22
CA LEU A 236 -14.07 10.82 0.35
C LEU A 236 -15.06 11.77 1.00
N SER A 237 -14.85 13.09 0.85
CA SER A 237 -15.84 14.09 1.19
C SER A 237 -15.72 15.31 0.29
N SER A 238 -16.83 16.00 0.04
CA SER A 238 -16.76 17.28 -0.67
C SER A 238 -16.18 18.40 0.21
N ASP A 239 -16.27 18.25 1.55
CA ASP A 239 -15.76 19.20 2.52
C ASP A 239 -14.52 18.65 3.24
N ARG A 240 -13.44 19.44 3.22
CA ARG A 240 -12.16 19.08 3.84
C ARG A 240 -12.27 18.99 5.37
N GLY A 241 -13.11 19.81 6.00
CA GLY A 241 -13.35 19.77 7.44
C GLY A 241 -14.00 18.46 7.86
N SER A 242 -15.10 18.11 7.19
CA SER A 242 -15.85 16.87 7.38
C SER A 242 -14.99 15.62 7.16
N LEU A 243 -14.14 15.63 6.13
CA LEU A 243 -13.15 14.57 5.90
C LEU A 243 -12.23 14.42 7.11
N LYS A 244 -11.58 15.51 7.54
CA LYS A 244 -10.63 15.49 8.67
C LYS A 244 -11.29 15.00 9.96
N SER A 245 -12.48 15.51 10.29
CA SER A 245 -13.25 15.07 11.46
C SER A 245 -13.60 13.59 11.41
N HIS A 246 -13.99 13.07 10.23
CA HIS A 246 -14.30 11.65 10.08
C HIS A 246 -13.06 10.76 10.22
N LEU A 247 -11.92 11.18 9.65
CA LEU A 247 -10.65 10.47 9.80
C LEU A 247 -10.20 10.39 11.27
N THR A 248 -10.31 11.49 12.02
CA THR A 248 -10.01 11.51 13.45
C THR A 248 -10.91 10.53 14.22
N ARG A 249 -12.18 10.40 13.82
CA ARG A 249 -13.11 9.43 14.43
C ARG A 249 -12.72 7.98 14.14
N LEU A 250 -12.34 7.66 12.91
CA LEU A 250 -11.86 6.33 12.54
C LEU A 250 -10.58 5.97 13.31
N ASP A 251 -9.62 6.89 13.39
CA ASP A 251 -8.35 6.67 14.10
C ASP A 251 -8.54 6.51 15.63
N LYS A 252 -9.54 7.16 16.23
CA LYS A 252 -9.88 6.96 17.65
C LYS A 252 -10.40 5.55 17.93
N HIS A 253 -11.19 4.97 17.02
CA HIS A 253 -11.74 3.62 17.21
C HIS A 253 -10.66 2.53 17.21
N CYS A 254 -9.47 2.80 16.67
CA CYS A 254 -8.33 1.87 16.74
C CYS A 254 -7.71 1.78 18.13
N ARG A 255 -7.78 2.83 18.96
CA ARG A 255 -7.01 2.89 20.21
C ARG A 255 -7.68 2.21 21.40
N TYR A 256 -9.00 2.09 21.38
CA TYR A 256 -9.77 1.58 22.53
C TYR A 256 -9.86 0.05 22.60
N GLU A 257 -9.66 -0.68 21.50
CA GLU A 257 -9.73 -2.15 21.54
C GLU A 257 -8.48 -2.81 22.18
N ASP A 258 -7.39 -2.05 22.36
CA ASP A 258 -6.14 -2.54 22.98
C ASP A 258 -5.90 -1.98 24.41
N ALA A 259 -6.72 -1.06 24.91
CA ALA A 259 -6.46 -0.32 26.16
C ALA A 259 -7.21 -0.83 27.40
N ASP A 260 -8.19 -1.72 27.25
CA ASP A 260 -9.09 -2.11 28.36
C ASP A 260 -8.52 -3.20 29.31
N GLU A 261 -7.20 -3.40 29.37
CA GLU A 261 -6.60 -4.38 30.31
C GLU A 261 -5.34 -3.89 31.03
N LEU A 262 -5.21 -2.59 31.25
CA LEU A 262 -4.31 -2.05 32.28
C LEU A 262 -5.08 -1.00 33.07
N GLY A 263 -5.59 -1.41 34.24
CA GLY A 263 -6.18 -0.48 35.20
C GLY A 263 -5.15 0.57 35.57
N GLU A 264 -5.31 1.77 35.02
CA GLU A 264 -4.57 2.94 35.45
C GLU A 264 -5.17 3.37 36.79
N ASP A 265 -4.44 3.08 37.88
CA ASP A 265 -4.59 3.76 39.15
C ASP A 265 -4.33 5.25 38.88
N GLU A 266 -5.39 6.05 38.85
CA GLU A 266 -5.36 7.51 38.80
C GLU A 266 -4.66 8.03 40.08
N GLU A 267 -3.34 8.18 40.03
CA GLU A 267 -2.64 9.05 40.95
C GLU A 267 -2.88 10.50 40.51
N GLU A 268 -3.81 11.17 41.21
CA GLU A 268 -4.03 12.61 41.17
C GLU A 268 -2.71 13.35 41.47
N GLU A 269 -2.00 13.82 40.44
CA GLU A 269 -0.93 14.81 40.62
C GLU A 269 -1.53 16.22 40.47
N ASP A 270 -1.58 16.92 41.60
CA ASP A 270 -2.00 18.30 41.78
C ASP A 270 -1.25 19.26 40.84
N GLU A 271 -2.01 20.04 40.06
CA GLU A 271 -1.53 21.16 39.25
C GLU A 271 -1.18 22.34 40.18
N GLU A 272 0.11 22.62 40.36
CA GLU A 272 0.57 23.90 40.92
C GLU A 272 0.74 24.93 39.78
N ASP A 273 -0.13 25.95 39.84
CA ASP A 273 -0.08 27.21 39.12
C ASP A 273 1.29 27.91 39.25
N GLU A 274 1.95 28.20 38.12
CA GLU A 274 2.90 29.31 38.05
C GLU A 274 2.50 30.28 36.92
N GLU A 275 1.94 31.39 37.38
CA GLU A 275 1.67 32.63 36.63
C GLU A 275 2.97 33.37 36.26
N ASP A 276 2.81 34.27 35.29
CA ASP A 276 3.68 35.42 34.95
C ASP A 276 5.00 35.18 34.21
N GLU A 277 5.12 35.75 33.01
CA GLU A 277 5.67 37.11 32.86
C GLU A 277 5.52 37.62 31.41
N GLU A 278 5.05 38.87 31.33
CA GLU A 278 4.82 39.68 30.14
C GLU A 278 6.14 40.12 29.46
N GLU A 279 6.24 40.06 28.13
CA GLU A 279 7.17 40.95 27.38
C GLU A 279 6.53 41.51 26.09
N GLU A 280 5.97 42.70 26.25
CA GLU A 280 6.24 43.96 25.55
C GLU A 280 6.60 44.02 24.02
N LEU A 281 5.69 44.71 23.30
CA LEU A 281 5.86 45.71 22.22
C LEU A 281 7.01 45.59 21.19
N VAL A 282 6.64 45.45 19.91
CA VAL A 282 7.04 46.44 18.88
C VAL A 282 5.94 46.61 17.82
N GLU A 283 5.39 47.82 17.75
CA GLU A 283 4.51 48.34 16.71
C GLU A 283 5.37 49.14 15.70
N GLU A 284 5.21 48.95 14.38
CA GLU A 284 5.26 50.04 13.37
C GLU A 284 5.12 49.51 11.93
N GLY A 285 4.34 50.22 11.09
CA GLY A 285 4.54 50.16 9.64
C GLY A 285 3.33 50.27 8.71
N ALA A 286 2.42 51.23 8.92
CA ALA A 286 1.36 51.55 7.96
C ALA A 286 1.91 52.25 6.69
N ARG A 287 1.43 51.86 5.49
CA ARG A 287 1.50 52.68 4.26
C ARG A 287 0.23 52.54 3.41
N PRO A 288 -0.58 53.60 3.25
CA PRO A 288 -1.63 53.66 2.23
C PRO A 288 -1.22 54.57 1.06
N GLY A 289 -1.03 54.01 -0.13
CA GLY A 289 -0.75 54.75 -1.36
C GLY A 289 -2.02 55.06 -2.16
N LYS A 290 -2.64 56.23 -1.93
CA LYS A 290 -3.62 56.84 -2.85
C LYS A 290 -2.88 57.63 -3.93
N ARG A 291 -3.12 57.33 -5.21
CA ARG A 291 -2.90 58.28 -6.32
C ARG A 291 -4.17 58.40 -7.16
N LYS A 292 -4.65 59.65 -7.21
CA LYS A 292 -5.76 60.17 -8.01
C LYS A 292 -5.13 61.08 -9.07
N ALA A 293 -5.44 60.87 -10.35
CA ALA A 293 -5.40 61.94 -11.36
C ALA A 293 -6.24 61.54 -12.56
N ALA A 294 -7.16 62.44 -12.92
CA ALA A 294 -8.01 62.39 -14.09
C ALA A 294 -7.47 63.37 -15.16
N SER A 295 -7.62 63.01 -16.43
CA SER A 295 -7.74 63.96 -17.57
C SER A 295 -8.19 63.15 -18.79
N ALA A 296 -9.46 63.22 -19.20
CA ALA A 296 -10.01 64.18 -20.16
C ALA A 296 -9.74 63.84 -21.65
N ALA A 297 -10.79 63.28 -22.28
CA ALA A 297 -11.38 63.57 -23.60
C ALA A 297 -10.52 63.60 -24.88
N LYS A 298 -10.85 62.79 -25.89
CA LYS A 298 -11.82 63.12 -26.98
C LYS A 298 -11.92 62.00 -28.05
N PRO A 299 -13.00 62.01 -28.87
CA PRO A 299 -13.50 60.86 -29.63
C PRO A 299 -12.94 60.82 -31.06
N ARG A 300 -12.91 59.62 -31.66
CA ARG A 300 -12.83 59.49 -33.12
C ARG A 300 -13.72 58.37 -33.60
N ASP A 301 -14.76 58.79 -34.31
CA ASP A 301 -15.65 57.99 -35.12
C ASP A 301 -14.87 57.05 -36.04
N ARG A 302 -15.14 55.75 -35.92
CA ARG A 302 -14.93 54.80 -37.00
C ARG A 302 -16.14 53.86 -37.11
N PRO A 303 -16.85 53.85 -38.24
CA PRO A 303 -18.00 52.98 -38.43
C PRO A 303 -17.55 51.53 -38.57
N TRP A 304 -17.87 50.71 -37.58
CA TRP A 304 -17.67 49.26 -37.61
C TRP A 304 -18.61 48.64 -38.65
N LYS A 305 -18.02 48.05 -39.69
CA LYS A 305 -18.71 47.21 -40.68
C LYS A 305 -19.38 46.03 -39.98
N LYS A 306 -20.68 45.85 -40.25
CA LYS A 306 -21.49 44.70 -39.83
C LYS A 306 -20.83 43.39 -40.29
N ALA A 307 -20.12 42.74 -39.38
CA ALA A 307 -19.69 41.36 -39.54
C ALA A 307 -20.92 40.46 -39.36
N LYS A 308 -21.09 39.59 -40.35
CA LYS A 308 -22.11 38.56 -40.50
C LYS A 308 -22.22 37.73 -39.21
N ALA A 309 -23.45 37.57 -38.72
CA ALA A 309 -23.78 36.71 -37.58
C ALA A 309 -23.26 35.28 -37.81
N THR A 310 -22.12 34.96 -37.23
CA THR A 310 -21.72 33.58 -36.95
C THR A 310 -22.62 33.06 -35.85
N LYS A 311 -23.57 32.24 -36.28
CA LYS A 311 -24.36 31.28 -35.51
C LYS A 311 -23.68 30.94 -34.18
N ALA A 312 -24.20 31.52 -33.09
CA ALA A 312 -23.80 31.17 -31.74
C ALA A 312 -23.91 29.66 -31.57
N THR A 313 -22.77 28.98 -31.53
CA THR A 313 -22.67 27.64 -30.97
C THR A 313 -23.21 27.76 -29.56
N LYS A 314 -24.39 27.19 -29.36
CA LYS A 314 -25.05 27.00 -28.08
C LYS A 314 -23.99 26.49 -27.10
N ALA A 315 -23.50 27.38 -26.23
CA ALA A 315 -22.69 27.01 -25.09
C ALA A 315 -23.55 26.05 -24.28
N THR A 316 -23.33 24.75 -24.48
CA THR A 316 -23.79 23.71 -23.58
C THR A 316 -23.23 24.10 -22.23
N SER A 317 -24.12 24.55 -21.33
CA SER A 317 -23.81 24.84 -19.93
C SER A 317 -22.88 23.76 -19.43
N ALA A 318 -21.62 24.12 -19.17
CA ALA A 318 -20.64 23.21 -18.61
C ALA A 318 -21.22 22.73 -17.28
N THR A 319 -21.74 21.50 -17.30
CA THR A 319 -22.29 20.86 -16.11
C THR A 319 -21.12 20.70 -15.17
N SER A 320 -21.07 21.51 -14.12
CA SER A 320 -19.92 21.66 -13.24
C SER A 320 -19.48 20.29 -12.71
N ALA A 321 -18.22 19.93 -12.94
CA ALA A 321 -17.61 18.77 -12.31
C ALA A 321 -17.75 18.88 -10.78
N ARG A 322 -17.77 17.78 -10.05
CA ARG A 322 -17.90 17.79 -8.58
C ARG A 322 -16.56 17.39 -7.98
N LYS A 323 -15.95 18.28 -7.21
CA LYS A 323 -14.68 18.03 -6.53
C LYS A 323 -14.94 17.32 -5.21
N LEU A 324 -14.26 16.21 -4.98
CA LEU A 324 -14.21 15.51 -3.70
C LEU A 324 -12.76 15.49 -3.20
N PHE A 325 -12.57 15.87 -1.94
CA PHE A 325 -11.35 15.59 -1.20
C PHE A 325 -11.38 14.14 -0.77
N LEU A 326 -10.22 13.48 -0.75
CA LEU A 326 -10.13 12.13 -0.22
C LEU A 326 -8.87 11.95 0.60
N ALA A 327 -8.91 10.96 1.47
CA ALA A 327 -7.74 10.41 2.12
C ALA A 327 -7.72 8.90 1.90
N CYS A 328 -6.54 8.33 1.73
CA CYS A 328 -6.39 6.89 1.57
C CYS A 328 -5.24 6.33 2.41
N ARG A 329 -5.44 5.10 2.85
CA ARG A 329 -4.40 4.21 3.39
C ARG A 329 -4.42 2.92 2.59
N GLY A 330 -3.31 2.20 2.57
CA GLY A 330 -3.25 0.96 1.81
C GLY A 330 -2.02 0.13 2.12
N CYS A 331 -1.90 -0.97 1.39
CA CYS A 331 -0.83 -1.93 1.47
C CYS A 331 -0.36 -2.27 0.06
N GLU A 332 0.95 -2.25 -0.15
CA GLU A 332 1.57 -2.77 -1.37
C GLU A 332 1.45 -4.29 -1.39
N THR A 333 1.01 -4.87 -2.51
CA THR A 333 0.60 -6.28 -2.59
C THR A 333 1.75 -7.27 -2.81
N GLY A 334 2.97 -6.79 -3.06
CA GLY A 334 4.16 -7.62 -3.26
C GLY A 334 4.87 -8.00 -1.96
N GLU A 335 5.28 -7.02 -1.18
CA GLU A 335 5.97 -7.11 0.11
C GLU A 335 5.03 -6.94 1.31
N GLY A 336 3.77 -6.57 1.07
CA GLY A 336 2.80 -6.33 2.14
C GLY A 336 3.12 -5.07 2.95
N GLN A 337 3.77 -4.07 2.34
CA GLN A 337 4.11 -2.83 3.04
C GLN A 337 2.86 -1.97 3.24
N ILE A 338 2.41 -1.87 4.48
CA ILE A 338 1.31 -0.99 4.88
C ILE A 338 1.82 0.46 4.93
N HIS A 339 1.02 1.37 4.37
CA HIS A 339 1.17 2.81 4.50
C HIS A 339 0.10 3.34 5.44
N SER A 340 0.47 3.47 6.70
CA SER A 340 -0.41 3.91 7.79
C SER A 340 -0.67 5.41 7.80
N THR A 341 0.24 6.22 7.26
CA THR A 341 0.00 7.67 7.15
C THR A 341 -0.97 7.92 5.99
N PRO A 342 -2.11 8.60 6.23
CA PRO A 342 -3.07 8.85 5.16
C PRO A 342 -2.53 9.88 4.17
N SER A 343 -2.47 9.51 2.90
CA SER A 343 -2.24 10.47 1.81
C SER A 343 -3.54 11.22 1.51
N ASN A 344 -3.47 12.52 1.25
CA ASN A 344 -4.63 13.39 1.00
C ASN A 344 -4.66 13.88 -0.46
N TRP A 345 -5.85 13.95 -1.05
CA TRP A 345 -6.00 14.14 -2.50
C TRP A 345 -7.30 14.80 -2.90
N THR A 346 -7.41 15.00 -4.20
CA THR A 346 -8.63 15.46 -4.83
C THR A 346 -8.99 14.59 -6.04
N MET A 347 -10.28 14.28 -6.17
CA MET A 347 -10.89 13.76 -7.39
C MET A 347 -11.98 14.69 -7.91
N SER A 348 -12.09 14.79 -9.22
CA SER A 348 -13.16 15.50 -9.91
C SER A 348 -14.06 14.52 -10.64
N PHE A 349 -15.34 14.50 -10.28
CA PHE A 349 -16.37 13.69 -10.90
C PHE A 349 -17.13 14.48 -11.96
N ASP A 350 -17.64 13.79 -12.99
CA ASP A 350 -18.64 14.41 -13.86
C ASP A 350 -19.95 14.66 -13.10
N ALA A 351 -20.83 15.49 -13.66
CA ALA A 351 -22.09 15.87 -13.01
C ALA A 351 -23.04 14.68 -12.74
N LYS A 352 -22.80 13.52 -13.37
CA LYS A 352 -23.61 12.31 -13.22
C LYS A 352 -22.92 11.24 -12.37
N PHE A 353 -21.73 11.52 -11.84
CA PHE A 353 -20.84 10.54 -11.22
C PHE A 353 -20.57 9.29 -12.09
N ALA A 354 -20.69 9.40 -13.41
CA ALA A 354 -20.43 8.28 -14.32
C ALA A 354 -18.93 8.10 -14.58
N SER A 355 -18.15 9.16 -14.40
CA SER A 355 -16.70 9.14 -14.52
C SER A 355 -16.04 10.11 -13.54
N PHE A 356 -14.75 9.89 -13.27
CA PHE A 356 -13.92 10.79 -12.49
C PHE A 356 -12.50 10.89 -13.04
N SER A 357 -11.76 11.89 -12.58
CA SER A 357 -10.32 12.05 -12.76
C SER A 357 -9.68 12.59 -11.48
N GLY A 358 -8.39 12.33 -11.25
CA GLY A 358 -7.63 12.81 -10.08
C GLY A 358 -6.15 12.47 -10.17
N THR A 359 -5.35 12.82 -9.16
CA THR A 359 -3.91 12.51 -9.07
C THR A 359 -3.57 11.77 -7.78
N PHE A 360 -2.58 10.86 -7.84
CA PHE A 360 -2.23 9.87 -6.81
C PHE A 360 -0.68 9.56 -6.60
N ASP A 361 0.12 10.36 -5.89
CA ASP A 361 1.20 10.07 -4.86
C ASP A 361 1.15 8.75 -4.04
N PHE A 362 1.42 7.61 -4.67
CA PHE A 362 1.73 6.41 -3.91
C PHE A 362 3.23 6.32 -3.72
N ALA A 363 3.69 6.05 -2.50
CA ALA A 363 5.12 5.92 -2.18
C ALA A 363 5.88 4.96 -3.11
N HIS A 364 5.19 3.96 -3.69
CA HIS A 364 5.78 2.97 -4.60
C HIS A 364 5.51 3.22 -6.10
N ILE A 365 4.59 4.12 -6.45
CA ILE A 365 4.23 4.40 -7.85
C ILE A 365 4.83 5.73 -8.32
N GLY A 366 4.98 6.69 -7.41
CA GLY A 366 5.45 8.06 -7.68
C GLY A 366 4.44 9.10 -7.23
N GLU A 367 4.83 10.37 -7.34
CA GLU A 367 4.00 11.55 -7.08
C GLU A 367 3.16 11.93 -8.31
N ASP A 368 2.01 12.57 -8.08
CA ASP A 368 1.09 13.13 -9.07
C ASP A 368 0.59 12.14 -10.14
N VAL A 369 0.46 10.85 -9.80
CA VAL A 369 0.07 9.81 -10.76
C VAL A 369 -1.39 10.01 -11.20
N PRO A 370 -1.69 10.31 -12.47
CA PRO A 370 -3.02 10.72 -12.86
C PRO A 370 -3.95 9.52 -13.08
N ILE A 371 -5.05 9.46 -12.33
CA ILE A 371 -6.06 8.42 -12.45
C ILE A 371 -7.36 8.94 -13.06
N LYS A 372 -8.10 8.06 -13.70
CA LYS A 372 -9.44 8.23 -14.24
C LYS A 372 -10.29 7.05 -13.85
N GLY A 373 -11.58 7.26 -13.62
CA GLY A 373 -12.48 6.17 -13.31
C GLY A 373 -13.76 6.25 -14.09
N ARG A 374 -14.37 5.10 -14.33
CA ARG A 374 -15.60 4.92 -15.08
C ARG A 374 -16.52 3.99 -14.31
N LYS A 375 -17.72 4.48 -13.99
CA LYS A 375 -18.72 3.73 -13.23
C LYS A 375 -19.34 2.66 -14.11
N VAL A 376 -19.49 1.47 -13.56
CA VAL A 376 -20.07 0.32 -14.28
C VAL A 376 -21.29 -0.28 -13.61
N SER A 377 -21.49 0.02 -12.33
CA SER A 377 -22.69 -0.39 -11.60
C SER A 377 -22.96 0.61 -10.47
N ASP A 378 -24.25 0.84 -10.16
CA ASP A 378 -24.67 1.49 -8.92
C ASP A 378 -24.64 0.54 -7.73
N GLU A 379 -24.53 -0.77 -7.98
CA GLU A 379 -24.48 -1.80 -6.96
C GLU A 379 -23.03 -2.06 -6.52
N VAL A 380 -22.85 -2.21 -5.21
CA VAL A 380 -21.61 -2.64 -4.58
C VAL A 380 -21.73 -4.14 -4.28
N PRO A 381 -20.78 -4.99 -4.69
CA PRO A 381 -20.85 -6.43 -4.44
C PRO A 381 -20.98 -6.74 -2.94
N ARG A 382 -22.05 -7.42 -2.53
CA ARG A 382 -22.31 -7.75 -1.11
C ARG A 382 -21.35 -8.77 -0.52
N SER A 383 -20.70 -9.57 -1.36
CA SER A 383 -19.84 -10.69 -0.95
C SER A 383 -18.40 -10.28 -0.68
N GLN A 384 -18.03 -9.04 -0.98
CA GLN A 384 -16.66 -8.58 -0.83
C GLN A 384 -16.49 -7.99 0.56
N ARG A 385 -15.69 -8.64 1.43
CA ARG A 385 -15.17 -7.96 2.62
C ARG A 385 -14.28 -6.84 2.11
N PHE A 386 -14.71 -5.62 2.34
CA PHE A 386 -13.89 -4.45 2.07
C PHE A 386 -12.93 -4.31 3.22
N ASN A 387 -11.65 -4.11 2.91
CA ASN A 387 -10.66 -3.80 3.92
C ASN A 387 -11.08 -2.50 4.60
N SER A 388 -11.11 -2.54 5.93
CA SER A 388 -11.44 -1.39 6.77
C SER A 388 -10.31 -0.38 6.74
N TRP A 389 -10.64 0.88 7.03
CA TRP A 389 -9.63 1.92 7.29
C TRP A 389 -8.59 1.48 8.33
N ASN A 390 -9.05 0.71 9.32
CA ASN A 390 -8.25 0.27 10.47
C ASN A 390 -7.29 -0.88 10.11
N ASP A 391 -7.56 -1.62 9.03
CA ASP A 391 -6.69 -2.70 8.53
C ASP A 391 -5.34 -2.14 8.03
N TYR A 392 -5.28 -0.82 7.82
CA TYR A 392 -4.09 -0.08 7.40
C TYR A 392 -3.65 0.95 8.45
N SER A 393 -4.02 0.77 9.72
CA SER A 393 -3.60 1.64 10.82
C SER A 393 -2.10 1.53 11.14
N GLU A 394 -1.58 2.42 11.99
CA GLU A 394 -0.20 2.34 12.51
C GLU A 394 0.04 1.03 13.27
N SER A 395 -0.94 0.56 14.05
CA SER A 395 -0.86 -0.73 14.75
C SER A 395 -0.78 -1.90 13.76
N ALA A 396 -1.57 -1.86 12.69
CA ALA A 396 -1.50 -2.86 11.62
C ALA A 396 -0.13 -2.83 10.91
N TYR A 397 0.39 -1.62 10.63
CA TYR A 397 1.74 -1.44 10.09
C TYR A 397 2.81 -2.05 11.01
N GLU A 398 2.78 -1.74 12.30
CA GLU A 398 3.73 -2.25 13.28
C GLU A 398 3.65 -3.77 13.42
N SER A 399 2.43 -4.32 13.45
CA SER A 399 2.18 -5.76 13.46
C SER A 399 2.74 -6.44 12.21
N ALA A 400 2.48 -5.89 11.02
CA ALA A 400 3.03 -6.39 9.76
C ALA A 400 4.56 -6.25 9.72
N ARG A 401 5.11 -5.15 10.23
CA ARG A 401 6.55 -4.90 10.34
C ARG A 401 7.23 -5.91 11.24
N MET A 402 6.72 -6.16 12.44
CA MET A 402 7.24 -7.17 13.37
C MET A 402 7.10 -8.59 12.78
N GLY A 403 5.95 -8.89 12.19
CA GLY A 403 5.67 -10.18 11.55
C GLY A 403 6.63 -10.51 10.41
N ARG A 404 7.10 -9.51 9.65
CA ARG A 404 8.10 -9.68 8.59
C ARG A 404 9.44 -10.20 9.11
N TRP A 405 9.86 -9.79 10.31
CA TRP A 405 11.13 -10.23 10.89
C TRP A 405 11.00 -11.56 11.65
N ASN A 406 9.81 -11.84 12.19
CA ASN A 406 9.57 -13.01 13.02
C ASN A 406 9.05 -14.24 12.24
N SER A 407 8.68 -14.08 10.96
CA SER A 407 8.22 -15.18 10.12
C SER A 407 9.33 -15.75 9.23
N PRO A 408 9.84 -16.96 9.50
CA PRO A 408 10.83 -17.62 8.63
C PRO A 408 10.28 -18.02 7.26
N TYR A 409 8.99 -17.76 6.97
CA TYR A 409 8.28 -18.21 5.78
C TYR A 409 7.85 -17.09 4.82
N VAL A 410 8.23 -15.82 5.05
CA VAL A 410 8.02 -14.73 4.07
C VAL A 410 9.11 -14.81 2.99
N LEU A 411 9.20 -15.96 2.33
CA LEU A 411 9.84 -16.07 1.02
C LEU A 411 8.98 -15.27 0.05
N HIS A 412 9.61 -14.30 -0.62
CA HIS A 412 9.00 -13.36 -1.54
C HIS A 412 8.05 -14.03 -2.53
N LYS A 413 6.74 -14.05 -2.22
CA LYS A 413 5.73 -14.17 -3.27
C LYS A 413 5.71 -12.83 -3.98
N ARG A 414 6.69 -12.59 -4.86
CA ARG A 414 6.62 -11.46 -5.77
C ARG A 414 5.31 -11.57 -6.52
N CYS A 415 4.49 -10.54 -6.38
CA CYS A 415 3.31 -10.37 -7.17
C CYS A 415 3.74 -10.28 -8.64
N THR A 416 3.66 -11.39 -9.39
CA THR A 416 3.87 -11.40 -10.84
C THR A 416 2.65 -10.84 -11.58
N ARG A 417 1.72 -10.18 -10.89
CA ARG A 417 0.64 -9.44 -11.52
C ARG A 417 1.27 -8.24 -12.23
N THR A 418 1.41 -8.36 -13.54
CA THR A 418 1.67 -7.22 -14.42
C THR A 418 0.64 -6.12 -14.12
N CYS A 419 1.05 -4.84 -14.17
CA CYS A 419 0.27 -3.64 -13.83
C CYS A 419 -1.03 -3.42 -14.64
N THR A 420 -1.49 -4.43 -15.37
CA THR A 420 -2.77 -4.49 -16.10
C THR A 420 -3.83 -5.25 -15.30
N ALA A 421 -3.65 -5.37 -13.98
CA ALA A 421 -4.66 -5.94 -13.10
C ALA A 421 -5.94 -5.10 -13.15
N GLN A 422 -7.08 -5.77 -13.15
CA GLN A 422 -8.40 -5.16 -13.18
C GLN A 422 -8.56 -4.26 -11.95
N VAL A 423 -8.37 -2.96 -12.14
CA VAL A 423 -8.47 -1.99 -11.05
C VAL A 423 -9.92 -1.78 -10.67
N ARG A 424 -10.27 -2.08 -9.42
CA ARG A 424 -11.63 -1.94 -8.91
C ARG A 424 -11.65 -0.94 -7.78
N MET A 425 -12.61 -0.02 -7.84
CA MET A 425 -12.93 0.89 -6.75
C MET A 425 -14.41 0.78 -6.43
N TYR A 426 -14.72 0.59 -5.15
CA TYR A 426 -16.08 0.44 -4.66
C TYR A 426 -16.38 1.56 -3.68
N ILE A 427 -17.26 2.49 -4.06
CA ILE A 427 -17.71 3.57 -3.17
C ILE A 427 -19.02 3.14 -2.51
N TYR A 428 -19.09 3.22 -1.19
CA TYR A 428 -20.29 2.95 -0.41
C TYR A 428 -20.55 4.02 0.65
N ILE A 429 -21.78 4.03 1.16
CA ILE A 429 -22.12 4.86 2.32
C ILE A 429 -21.91 3.97 3.55
N PRO A 430 -21.04 4.37 4.50
CA PRO A 430 -20.84 3.59 5.70
C PRO A 430 -22.16 3.48 6.46
N ARG A 431 -22.56 2.24 6.74
CA ARG A 431 -23.66 1.97 7.66
C ARG A 431 -23.09 2.04 9.06
N TYR A 432 -23.04 3.24 9.65
CA TYR A 432 -22.93 3.29 11.10
C TYR A 432 -24.21 2.68 11.63
N THR A 433 -24.11 1.47 12.18
CA THR A 433 -25.09 1.00 13.14
C THR A 433 -25.05 2.01 14.27
N THR A 434 -25.95 2.98 14.25
CA THR A 434 -26.37 3.64 15.48
C THR A 434 -26.84 2.49 16.36
N VAL A 435 -25.97 2.04 17.27
CA VAL A 435 -26.40 1.21 18.39
C VAL A 435 -27.53 2.00 19.01
N PRO A 436 -28.79 1.53 18.97
CA PRO A 436 -29.84 2.24 19.68
C PRO A 436 -29.34 2.33 21.11
N LEU A 437 -29.15 3.55 21.61
CA LEU A 437 -29.00 3.77 23.05
C LEU A 437 -30.19 3.04 23.67
N CYS A 438 -29.92 1.89 24.28
CA CYS A 438 -30.86 1.22 25.15
C CYS A 438 -31.06 2.17 26.32
N ILE A 439 -31.97 3.13 26.16
CA ILE A 439 -32.51 3.88 27.27
C ILE A 439 -33.16 2.80 28.13
N PRO A 440 -32.66 2.52 29.35
CA PRO A 440 -33.29 1.56 30.22
C PRO A 440 -34.76 1.99 30.40
N PRO A 441 -35.72 1.06 30.35
CA PRO A 441 -37.11 1.42 30.57
C PRO A 441 -37.23 2.18 31.90
N PRO A 442 -38.08 3.22 31.98
CA PRO A 442 -38.26 3.96 33.21
C PRO A 442 -38.61 2.97 34.33
N PHE A 443 -37.90 3.09 35.45
CA PHE A 443 -38.13 2.27 36.63
C PHE A 443 -39.64 2.14 36.90
N PRO A 444 -40.16 0.93 37.17
CA PRO A 444 -41.56 0.77 37.54
C PRO A 444 -41.84 1.62 38.78
N PRO A 445 -43.00 2.29 38.85
CA PRO A 445 -43.33 3.13 39.99
C PRO A 445 -43.29 2.29 41.27
N MET A 446 -42.48 2.73 42.23
CA MET A 446 -42.41 2.10 43.55
C MET A 446 -43.82 1.98 44.13
N TYR A 447 -44.24 0.75 44.40
CA TYR A 447 -45.45 0.45 45.14
C TYR A 447 -45.39 1.18 46.49
N LYS A 448 -46.36 2.08 46.73
CA LYS A 448 -46.64 2.58 48.07
C LYS A 448 -47.10 1.40 48.93
N SER A 449 -46.23 0.97 49.84
CA SER A 449 -46.62 0.11 50.94
C SER A 449 -47.68 0.83 51.77
N LYS A 450 -48.91 0.30 51.77
CA LYS A 450 -49.88 0.62 52.82
C LYS A 450 -49.49 -0.23 54.02
N LEU A 451 -48.98 0.43 55.06
CA LEU A 451 -48.97 -0.11 56.41
C LEU A 451 -50.42 -0.40 56.84
N GLY A 452 -50.63 -1.63 57.29
CA GLY A 452 -51.73 -2.12 58.09
C GLY A 452 -51.15 -3.07 59.13
#